data_AF-A0A2T1HLL6-F1
#
_entry.id   AF-A0A2T1HLL6-F1
#
_cell.length_a   1.000
_cell.length_b   1.000
_cell.length_c   1.000
_cell.angle_alpha   90.00
_cell.angle_beta   90.00
_cell.angle_gamma   90.00
#
_symmetry.space_group_name_H-M   'P 1'
#
loop_
_entity.id
_entity.type
_entity.pdbx_description
1 polymer ?
#
loop_
_entity_poly.entity_id
_entity_poly.type
_entity_poly.pdbx_seq_one_letter_code
_entity_poly.pdbx_strand_id
1 'polypeptide(L)'
;MARGPQLASVALLSGLLSGCVGLSPDGGLSPVAGLTRAELGKDVVKVADDASAGEAQRRAEELLRRPLTSDSAVQVALLKNRGLQAAFNELGVSEAAYVQATLPPSPRISLLRIGGGLELEVERQVLVGLFDLITLPARAAVAEQRFRAAQFRTAESVLRLAAETRRQYYRTVAANQRVAFMQQALGTAATASELAKQLGETGGLNKLEQAREHAF
;
A
#
# COMPACT_ATOMS: atom_id res chain seq x y z
N MET A 1 -54.11 -26.60 -21.40
CA MET A 1 -53.60 -25.30 -21.88
C MET A 1 -52.15 -25.16 -21.41
N ALA A 2 -51.22 -25.20 -22.35
CA ALA A 2 -49.79 -25.41 -22.15
C ALA A 2 -49.09 -24.15 -21.59
N ARG A 3 -48.48 -24.26 -20.41
CA ARG A 3 -47.51 -23.30 -19.85
C ARG A 3 -46.08 -23.73 -20.22
N GLY A 4 -45.72 -23.59 -21.48
CA GLY A 4 -44.34 -23.60 -21.99
C GLY A 4 -44.25 -22.49 -23.05
N PRO A 5 -43.11 -21.83 -23.36
CA PRO A 5 -41.69 -22.13 -23.08
C PRO A 5 -40.96 -20.99 -22.33
N GLN A 6 -41.69 -20.01 -21.79
CA GLN A 6 -41.12 -18.74 -21.30
C GLN A 6 -40.21 -18.88 -20.08
N LEU A 7 -40.46 -19.87 -19.22
CA LEU A 7 -39.61 -20.14 -18.04
C LEU A 7 -38.26 -20.77 -18.41
N ALA A 8 -38.20 -21.53 -19.51
CA ALA A 8 -36.96 -22.14 -19.99
C ALA A 8 -36.01 -21.08 -20.58
N SER A 9 -36.55 -20.06 -21.26
CA SER A 9 -35.77 -18.97 -21.87
C SER A 9 -35.07 -18.07 -20.84
N VAL A 10 -35.70 -17.84 -19.67
CA VAL A 10 -35.11 -17.03 -18.59
C VAL A 10 -33.99 -17.80 -17.87
N ALA A 11 -34.16 -19.11 -17.67
CA ALA A 11 -33.15 -19.95 -17.04
C ALA A 11 -31.88 -20.09 -17.90
N LEU A 12 -32.01 -20.19 -19.24
CA LEU A 12 -30.86 -20.22 -20.15
C LEU A 12 -30.11 -18.89 -20.21
N LEU A 13 -30.81 -17.75 -20.19
CA LEU A 13 -30.17 -16.42 -20.15
C LEU A 13 -29.33 -16.23 -18.87
N SER A 14 -29.78 -16.77 -17.74
CA SER A 14 -29.10 -16.68 -16.45
C SER A 14 -27.77 -17.46 -16.44
N GLY A 15 -27.69 -18.57 -17.18
CA GLY A 15 -26.47 -19.38 -17.29
C GLY A 15 -25.36 -18.71 -18.13
N LEU A 16 -25.75 -17.96 -19.17
CA LEU A 16 -24.82 -17.26 -20.07
C LEU A 16 -24.11 -16.06 -19.43
N LEU A 17 -24.63 -15.50 -18.33
CA LEU A 17 -23.99 -14.39 -17.61
C LEU A 17 -22.94 -14.84 -16.57
N SER A 18 -22.75 -16.16 -16.35
CA SER A 18 -21.81 -16.66 -15.34
C SER A 18 -20.34 -16.69 -15.77
N GLY A 19 -20.02 -16.33 -17.02
CA GLY A 19 -18.67 -16.35 -17.59
C GLY A 19 -17.83 -15.10 -17.34
N CYS A 20 -18.03 -14.39 -16.23
CA CYS A 20 -17.28 -13.17 -15.93
C CYS A 20 -15.81 -13.51 -15.61
N VAL A 21 -14.87 -13.00 -16.42
CA VAL A 21 -13.48 -12.81 -15.99
C VAL A 21 -13.51 -11.98 -14.71
N GLY A 22 -13.10 -12.59 -13.61
CA GLY A 22 -13.16 -12.00 -12.27
C GLY A 22 -11.91 -11.21 -11.92
N LEU A 23 -12.09 -10.23 -11.04
CA LEU A 23 -10.98 -9.58 -10.34
C LEU A 23 -10.46 -10.52 -9.25
N SER A 24 -9.15 -10.48 -8.99
CA SER A 24 -8.57 -11.17 -7.84
C SER A 24 -9.08 -10.56 -6.53
N PRO A 25 -9.41 -11.37 -5.51
CA PRO A 25 -9.86 -10.86 -4.22
C PRO A 25 -8.80 -10.00 -3.50
N ASP A 26 -7.52 -10.15 -3.85
CA ASP A 26 -6.41 -9.38 -3.28
C ASP A 26 -6.00 -8.16 -4.14
N GLY A 27 -6.64 -7.91 -5.29
CA GLY A 27 -6.28 -6.81 -6.17
C GLY A 27 -4.95 -7.00 -6.92
N GLY A 28 -4.51 -8.24 -7.12
CA GLY A 28 -3.27 -8.56 -7.83
C GLY A 28 -2.01 -8.53 -6.98
N LEU A 29 -2.16 -8.55 -5.66
CA LEU A 29 -1.07 -8.39 -4.68
C LEU A 29 -0.24 -9.65 -4.45
N SER A 30 -0.74 -10.84 -4.78
CA SER A 30 -0.07 -12.12 -4.52
C SER A 30 1.41 -12.15 -4.96
N PRO A 31 1.79 -11.71 -6.18
CA PRO A 31 3.20 -11.66 -6.59
C PRO A 31 4.05 -10.71 -5.74
N VAL A 32 3.48 -9.55 -5.36
CA VAL A 32 4.14 -8.55 -4.53
C VAL A 32 4.34 -9.07 -3.11
N ALA A 33 3.33 -9.74 -2.55
CA ALA A 33 3.41 -10.36 -1.23
C ALA A 33 4.45 -11.51 -1.20
N GLY A 34 4.51 -12.32 -2.26
CA GLY A 34 5.51 -13.38 -2.42
C GLY A 34 6.94 -12.83 -2.44
N LEU A 35 7.20 -11.80 -3.25
CA LEU A 35 8.51 -11.15 -3.29
C LEU A 35 8.86 -10.49 -1.96
N THR A 36 7.89 -9.82 -1.33
CA THR A 36 8.11 -9.19 -0.02
C THR A 36 8.49 -10.22 1.05
N ARG A 37 7.84 -11.39 1.03
CA ARG A 37 8.17 -12.47 1.96
C ARG A 37 9.54 -13.06 1.66
N ALA A 38 9.92 -13.22 0.40
CA ALA A 38 11.23 -13.73 0.00
C ALA A 38 12.37 -12.77 0.39
N GLU A 39 12.23 -11.48 0.12
CA GLU A 39 13.30 -10.49 0.29
C GLU A 39 13.35 -9.91 1.72
N LEU A 40 12.20 -9.73 2.37
CA LEU A 40 12.12 -9.08 3.68
C LEU A 40 11.70 -10.02 4.82
N GLY A 41 11.14 -11.19 4.53
CA GLY A 41 10.55 -12.05 5.56
C GLY A 41 9.38 -11.39 6.29
N LYS A 42 8.65 -10.49 5.61
CA LYS A 42 7.55 -9.70 6.18
C LYS A 42 6.24 -9.92 5.42
N ASP A 43 5.15 -9.69 6.13
CA ASP A 43 3.81 -9.74 5.55
C ASP A 43 3.32 -8.35 5.18
N VAL A 44 2.61 -8.30 4.05
CA VAL A 44 1.93 -7.12 3.54
C VAL A 44 0.44 -7.34 3.64
N VAL A 45 -0.28 -6.33 4.11
CA VAL A 45 -1.74 -6.35 4.21
C VAL A 45 -2.30 -5.14 3.48
N LYS A 46 -3.17 -5.39 2.49
CA LYS A 46 -4.02 -4.36 1.90
C LYS A 46 -5.25 -4.18 2.77
N VAL A 47 -5.52 -2.95 3.16
CA VAL A 47 -6.71 -2.59 3.93
C VAL A 47 -7.84 -2.32 2.94
N ALA A 48 -8.81 -3.24 2.87
CA ALA A 48 -9.96 -3.16 1.97
C ALA A 48 -11.23 -2.70 2.69
N ASP A 49 -11.34 -2.97 3.98
CA ASP A 49 -12.52 -2.75 4.81
C ASP A 49 -12.14 -2.40 6.26
N ASP A 50 -13.14 -2.05 7.08
CA ASP A 50 -12.92 -1.68 8.48
C ASP A 50 -12.37 -2.85 9.32
N ALA A 51 -12.67 -4.09 8.94
CA ALA A 51 -12.17 -5.28 9.62
C ALA A 51 -10.66 -5.46 9.42
N SER A 52 -10.18 -5.42 8.17
CA SER A 52 -8.75 -5.46 7.84
C SER A 52 -8.00 -4.25 8.38
N ALA A 53 -8.65 -3.07 8.43
CA ALA A 53 -8.09 -1.88 9.08
C ALA A 53 -7.87 -2.12 10.58
N GLY A 54 -8.86 -2.69 11.27
CA GLY A 54 -8.79 -3.03 12.70
C GLY A 54 -7.74 -4.09 13.01
N GLU A 55 -7.61 -5.11 12.16
CA GLU A 55 -6.58 -6.14 12.31
C GLU A 55 -5.16 -5.57 12.16
N ALA A 56 -4.93 -4.78 11.10
CA ALA A 56 -3.65 -4.10 10.89
C ALA A 56 -3.31 -3.14 12.05
N GLN A 57 -4.33 -2.49 12.63
CA GLN A 57 -4.20 -1.65 13.81
C GLN A 57 -3.68 -2.47 15.00
N ARG A 58 -4.40 -3.55 15.33
CA ARG A 58 -4.11 -4.41 16.49
C ARG A 58 -2.71 -5.02 16.40
N ARG A 59 -2.32 -5.52 15.21
CA ARG A 59 -0.98 -6.08 14.98
C ARG A 59 0.12 -5.02 15.13
N ALA A 60 -0.13 -3.78 14.68
CA ALA A 60 0.81 -2.68 14.89
C ALA A 60 0.95 -2.32 16.37
N GLU A 61 -0.15 -2.25 17.13
CA GLU A 61 -0.14 -1.98 18.57
C GLU A 61 0.58 -3.09 19.36
N GLU A 62 0.36 -4.36 19.01
CA GLU A 62 1.08 -5.49 19.62
C GLU A 62 2.59 -5.37 19.46
N LEU A 63 3.06 -4.94 18.28
CA LEU A 63 4.49 -4.71 18.02
C LEU A 63 5.05 -3.52 18.79
N LEU A 64 4.23 -2.48 19.02
CA LEU A 64 4.63 -1.27 19.75
C LEU A 64 4.66 -1.46 21.28
N ARG A 65 4.09 -2.55 21.82
CA ARG A 65 4.16 -2.88 23.25
C ARG A 65 5.55 -3.33 23.72
N ARG A 66 6.47 -3.59 22.79
CA ARG A 66 7.85 -4.03 23.07
C ARG A 66 8.83 -3.01 22.49
N PRO A 67 10.07 -2.95 22.99
CA PRO A 67 11.11 -2.13 22.37
C PRO A 67 11.24 -2.47 20.87
N LEU A 68 11.15 -1.46 20.02
CA LEU A 68 11.21 -1.65 18.58
C LEU A 68 12.62 -2.09 18.15
N THR A 69 12.66 -3.14 17.34
CA THR A 69 13.83 -3.52 16.53
C THR A 69 13.69 -2.92 15.13
N SER A 70 14.79 -2.90 14.37
CA SER A 70 14.78 -2.48 12.97
C SER A 70 13.70 -3.23 12.16
N ASP A 71 13.57 -4.52 12.37
CA ASP A 71 12.61 -5.36 11.65
C ASP A 71 11.16 -5.24 12.14
N SER A 72 10.93 -4.98 13.43
CA SER A 72 9.57 -4.70 13.91
C SER A 72 9.11 -3.31 13.47
N ALA A 73 10.02 -2.34 13.38
CA ALA A 73 9.74 -1.02 12.83
C ALA A 73 9.30 -1.11 11.36
N VAL A 74 9.99 -1.93 10.54
CA VAL A 74 9.58 -2.20 9.16
C VAL A 74 8.18 -2.80 9.11
N GLN A 75 7.89 -3.81 9.94
CA GLN A 75 6.55 -4.43 9.94
C GLN A 75 5.46 -3.42 10.32
N VAL A 76 5.69 -2.56 11.32
CA VAL A 76 4.75 -1.49 11.69
C VAL A 76 4.56 -0.51 10.53
N ALA A 77 5.64 -0.11 9.85
CA ALA A 77 5.57 0.79 8.70
C ALA A 77 4.76 0.18 7.54
N LEU A 78 4.97 -1.10 7.21
CA LEU A 78 4.20 -1.81 6.18
C LEU A 78 2.69 -1.88 6.50
N LEU A 79 2.33 -2.05 7.77
CA LEU A 79 0.93 -2.09 8.20
C LEU A 79 0.25 -0.72 8.20
N LYS A 80 1.00 0.36 8.49
CA LYS A 80 0.42 1.69 8.77
C LYS A 80 0.60 2.74 7.67
N ASN A 81 1.46 2.50 6.69
CA ASN A 81 1.79 3.52 5.70
C ASN A 81 0.65 3.73 4.69
N ARG A 82 0.07 4.93 4.66
CA ARG A 82 -1.02 5.30 3.74
C ARG A 82 -0.58 5.43 2.29
N GLY A 83 0.65 5.87 2.04
CA GLY A 83 1.22 5.90 0.69
C GLY A 83 1.38 4.49 0.10
N LEU A 84 1.71 3.51 0.94
CA LEU A 84 1.77 2.11 0.54
C LEU A 84 0.38 1.55 0.20
N GLN A 85 -0.63 1.88 1.00
CA GLN A 85 -2.02 1.52 0.70
C GLN A 85 -2.51 2.15 -0.61
N ALA A 86 -2.10 3.39 -0.91
CA ALA A 86 -2.38 4.00 -2.20
C ALA A 86 -1.76 3.20 -3.36
N ALA A 87 -0.50 2.77 -3.24
CA ALA A 87 0.15 1.93 -4.24
C ALA A 87 -0.55 0.56 -4.43
N PHE A 88 -1.15 -0.01 -3.38
CA PHE A 88 -1.96 -1.24 -3.47
C PHE A 88 -3.32 -1.03 -4.15
N ASN A 89 -3.88 0.17 -4.00
CA ASN A 89 -5.11 0.54 -4.70
C ASN A 89 -4.85 0.83 -6.17
N GLU A 90 -3.75 1.52 -6.49
CA GLU A 90 -3.29 1.72 -7.87
C GLU A 90 -3.02 0.39 -8.59
N LEU A 91 -2.45 -0.59 -7.89
CA LEU A 91 -2.29 -1.94 -8.45
C LEU A 91 -3.65 -2.58 -8.80
N GLY A 92 -4.64 -2.46 -7.92
CA GLY A 92 -6.00 -2.93 -8.19
C GLY A 92 -6.67 -2.21 -9.37
N VAL A 93 -6.42 -0.92 -9.55
CA VAL A 93 -6.88 -0.17 -10.75
C VAL A 93 -6.20 -0.72 -12.01
N SER A 94 -4.91 -1.04 -11.94
CA SER A 94 -4.19 -1.66 -13.05
C SER A 94 -4.70 -3.07 -13.37
N GLU A 95 -5.12 -3.83 -12.37
CA GLU A 95 -5.78 -5.13 -12.57
C GLU A 95 -7.12 -4.96 -13.28
N ALA A 96 -7.94 -4.01 -12.86
CA ALA A 96 -9.22 -3.72 -13.49
C ALA A 96 -9.04 -3.32 -14.97
N ALA A 97 -8.03 -2.51 -15.28
CA ALA A 97 -7.68 -2.17 -16.65
C ALA A 97 -7.21 -3.38 -17.47
N TYR A 98 -6.46 -4.29 -16.84
CA TYR A 98 -6.06 -5.55 -17.47
C TYR A 98 -7.26 -6.44 -17.79
N VAL A 99 -8.11 -6.70 -16.79
CA VAL A 99 -9.34 -7.46 -16.97
C VAL A 99 -10.18 -6.83 -18.09
N GLN A 100 -10.45 -5.53 -18.04
CA GLN A 100 -11.22 -4.85 -19.08
C GLN A 100 -10.63 -5.02 -20.49
N ALA A 101 -9.31 -5.01 -20.63
CA ALA A 101 -8.65 -5.20 -21.93
C ALA A 101 -8.73 -6.65 -22.46
N THR A 102 -8.92 -7.62 -21.58
CA THR A 102 -9.11 -9.04 -21.93
C THR A 102 -10.54 -9.39 -22.30
N LEU A 103 -11.52 -8.55 -21.93
CA LEU A 103 -12.93 -8.81 -22.24
C LEU A 103 -13.23 -8.60 -23.73
N PRO A 104 -14.09 -9.44 -24.32
CA PRO A 104 -14.72 -9.17 -25.62
C PRO A 104 -15.47 -7.83 -25.61
N PRO A 105 -15.54 -7.13 -26.76
CA PRO A 105 -16.30 -5.90 -26.86
C PRO A 105 -17.77 -6.12 -26.50
N SER A 106 -18.32 -5.24 -25.68
CA SER A 106 -19.73 -5.29 -25.31
C SER A 106 -20.62 -4.99 -26.52
N PRO A 107 -21.66 -5.79 -26.79
CA PRO A 107 -22.59 -5.50 -27.86
C PRO A 107 -23.36 -4.21 -27.54
N ARG A 108 -23.46 -3.30 -28.52
CA ARG A 108 -24.34 -2.13 -28.42
C ARG A 108 -25.73 -2.52 -28.91
N ILE A 109 -26.71 -2.48 -28.00
CA ILE A 109 -28.10 -2.75 -28.30
C ILE A 109 -28.84 -1.42 -28.42
N SER A 110 -29.49 -1.17 -29.56
CA SER A 110 -30.32 0.01 -29.79
C SER A 110 -31.76 -0.40 -30.06
N LEU A 111 -32.71 0.28 -29.41
CA LEU A 111 -34.15 0.10 -29.58
C LEU A 111 -34.71 1.45 -29.98
N LEU A 112 -35.15 1.58 -31.23
CA LEU A 112 -35.77 2.79 -31.75
C LEU A 112 -37.24 2.52 -32.00
N ARG A 113 -38.08 3.42 -31.51
CA ARG A 113 -39.53 3.40 -31.76
C ARG A 113 -39.88 4.67 -32.52
N ILE A 114 -40.44 4.50 -33.71
CA ILE A 114 -40.91 5.60 -34.54
C ILE A 114 -42.45 5.49 -34.58
N GLY A 115 -43.14 6.61 -34.34
CA GLY A 115 -44.60 6.66 -34.33
C GLY A 115 -45.13 7.90 -35.03
N GLY A 116 -45.98 7.71 -36.03
CA GLY A 116 -46.69 8.76 -36.76
C GLY A 116 -47.93 8.21 -37.48
N GLY A 117 -49.07 8.90 -37.37
CA GLY A 117 -50.32 8.55 -38.05
C GLY A 117 -51.07 7.37 -37.42
N LEU A 118 -50.82 6.15 -37.91
CA LEU A 118 -51.48 4.88 -37.52
C LEU A 118 -50.54 3.66 -37.53
N GLU A 119 -49.25 3.83 -37.82
CA GLU A 119 -48.26 2.74 -37.84
C GLU A 119 -47.24 2.88 -36.72
N LEU A 120 -46.90 1.73 -36.12
CA LEU A 120 -45.95 1.63 -35.02
C LEU A 120 -44.78 0.78 -35.49
N GLU A 121 -43.64 1.42 -35.71
CA GLU A 121 -42.41 0.75 -36.14
C GLU A 121 -41.44 0.65 -34.95
N VAL A 122 -40.94 -0.56 -34.70
CA VAL A 122 -39.95 -0.85 -33.65
C VAL A 122 -38.72 -1.45 -34.31
N GLU A 123 -37.66 -0.66 -34.39
CA GLU A 123 -36.36 -1.10 -34.87
C GLU A 123 -35.51 -1.59 -33.70
N ARG A 124 -34.81 -2.72 -33.90
CA ARG A 124 -33.92 -3.33 -32.90
C ARG A 124 -32.59 -3.64 -33.57
N GLN A 125 -31.52 -2.98 -33.13
CA GLN A 125 -30.17 -3.17 -33.67
C GLN A 125 -29.23 -3.74 -32.60
N VAL A 126 -28.36 -4.65 -33.01
CA VAL A 126 -27.26 -5.18 -32.19
C VAL A 126 -25.96 -5.03 -32.97
N LEU A 127 -25.02 -4.24 -32.44
CA LEU A 127 -23.74 -3.97 -33.09
C LEU A 127 -22.59 -4.52 -32.23
N VAL A 128 -21.63 -5.17 -32.88
CA VAL A 128 -20.40 -5.66 -32.25
C VAL A 128 -19.20 -5.15 -33.04
N GLY A 129 -18.20 -4.61 -32.34
CA GLY A 129 -16.96 -4.12 -32.97
C GLY A 129 -16.09 -5.28 -33.45
N LEU A 130 -16.07 -5.54 -34.77
CA LEU A 130 -15.21 -6.58 -35.35
C LEU A 130 -13.71 -6.29 -35.15
N PHE A 131 -13.30 -5.03 -35.31
CA PHE A 131 -11.91 -4.63 -35.06
C PHE A 131 -11.49 -4.82 -33.61
N ASP A 132 -12.41 -4.58 -32.65
CA ASP A 132 -12.13 -4.80 -31.23
C ASP A 132 -11.94 -6.28 -30.91
N LEU A 133 -12.65 -7.19 -31.61
CA LEU A 133 -12.45 -8.64 -31.51
C LEU A 133 -11.11 -9.07 -32.10
N ILE A 134 -10.78 -8.62 -33.31
CA ILE A 134 -9.53 -9.00 -33.99
C ILE A 134 -8.30 -8.50 -33.21
N THR A 135 -8.38 -7.31 -32.62
CA THR A 135 -7.28 -6.72 -31.85
C THR A 135 -7.23 -7.19 -30.40
N LEU A 136 -8.22 -7.93 -29.91
CA LEU A 136 -8.31 -8.41 -28.53
C LEU A 136 -7.04 -9.10 -28.02
N PRO A 137 -6.45 -10.10 -28.70
CA PRO A 137 -5.26 -10.78 -28.18
C PRO A 137 -4.05 -9.84 -28.04
N ALA A 138 -3.87 -8.90 -28.98
CA ALA A 138 -2.81 -7.91 -28.89
C ALA A 138 -3.04 -6.91 -27.75
N ARG A 139 -4.28 -6.45 -27.56
CA ARG A 139 -4.64 -5.57 -26.43
C ARG A 139 -4.44 -6.26 -25.09
N ALA A 140 -4.85 -7.51 -24.97
CA ALA A 140 -4.65 -8.34 -23.78
C ALA A 140 -3.17 -8.49 -23.42
N ALA A 141 -2.30 -8.80 -24.40
CA ALA A 141 -0.86 -8.96 -24.17
C ALA A 141 -0.20 -7.67 -23.66
N VAL A 142 -0.54 -6.51 -24.24
CA VAL A 142 -0.04 -5.21 -23.78
C VAL A 142 -0.54 -4.87 -22.38
N ALA A 143 -1.81 -5.17 -22.09
CA ALA A 143 -2.39 -4.93 -20.78
C ALA A 143 -1.77 -5.82 -19.70
N GLU A 144 -1.44 -7.08 -20.02
CA GLU A 144 -0.73 -7.99 -19.13
C GLU A 144 0.66 -7.44 -18.77
N GLN A 145 1.42 -6.97 -19.76
CA GLN A 145 2.73 -6.36 -19.52
C GLN A 145 2.64 -5.13 -18.61
N ARG A 146 1.63 -4.27 -18.83
CA ARG A 146 1.38 -3.10 -17.98
C ARG A 146 1.02 -3.48 -16.56
N PHE A 147 0.22 -4.53 -16.38
CA PHE A 147 -0.14 -5.03 -15.06
C PHE A 147 1.07 -5.61 -14.32
N ARG A 148 1.92 -6.41 -14.99
CA ARG A 148 3.19 -6.88 -14.43
C ARG A 148 4.11 -5.73 -14.05
N ALA A 149 4.21 -4.69 -14.88
CA ALA A 149 4.98 -3.49 -14.55
C ALA A 149 4.41 -2.75 -13.33
N ALA A 150 3.08 -2.71 -13.16
CA ALA A 150 2.46 -2.18 -11.95
C ALA A 150 2.84 -3.00 -10.72
N GLN A 151 2.81 -4.33 -10.79
CA GLN A 151 3.26 -5.21 -9.71
C GLN A 151 4.70 -4.93 -9.29
N PHE A 152 5.62 -4.77 -10.24
CA PHE A 152 7.02 -4.43 -9.93
C PHE A 152 7.18 -3.06 -9.27
N ARG A 153 6.43 -2.04 -9.71
CA ARG A 153 6.43 -0.71 -9.06
C ARG A 153 5.87 -0.74 -7.64
N THR A 154 4.85 -1.56 -7.41
CA THR A 154 4.29 -1.77 -6.06
C THR A 154 5.30 -2.50 -5.17
N ALA A 155 5.97 -3.53 -5.68
CA ALA A 155 7.07 -4.21 -4.99
C ALA A 155 8.22 -3.27 -4.64
N GLU A 156 8.66 -2.44 -5.59
CA GLU A 156 9.67 -1.40 -5.35
C GLU A 156 9.23 -0.47 -4.22
N SER A 157 7.96 -0.05 -4.20
CA SER A 157 7.42 0.82 -3.14
C SER A 157 7.49 0.17 -1.76
N VAL A 158 7.23 -1.14 -1.66
CA VAL A 158 7.38 -1.93 -0.42
C VAL A 158 8.84 -1.96 0.02
N LEU A 159 9.76 -2.36 -0.88
CA LEU A 159 11.19 -2.48 -0.57
C LEU A 159 11.81 -1.13 -0.19
N ARG A 160 11.44 -0.07 -0.91
CA ARG A 160 11.87 1.31 -0.62
C ARG A 160 11.41 1.75 0.76
N LEU A 161 10.15 1.49 1.11
CA LEU A 161 9.64 1.83 2.44
C LEU A 161 10.36 1.05 3.54
N ALA A 162 10.65 -0.23 3.32
CA ALA A 162 11.41 -1.04 4.26
C ALA A 162 12.83 -0.50 4.46
N ALA A 163 13.53 -0.19 3.37
CA ALA A 163 14.87 0.40 3.42
C ALA A 163 14.89 1.76 4.12
N GLU A 164 13.92 2.64 3.80
CA GLU A 164 13.75 3.94 4.45
C GLU A 164 13.52 3.79 5.96
N THR A 165 12.66 2.86 6.35
CA THR A 165 12.31 2.61 7.75
C THR A 165 13.53 2.10 8.54
N ARG A 166 14.30 1.16 7.98
CA ARG A 166 15.54 0.68 8.62
C ARG A 166 16.55 1.81 8.79
N ARG A 167 16.73 2.65 7.75
CA ARG A 167 17.63 3.80 7.81
C ARG A 167 17.20 4.79 8.90
N GLN A 168 15.92 5.10 8.96
CA GLN A 168 15.38 6.03 9.95
C GLN A 168 15.49 5.47 11.37
N TYR A 169 15.26 4.17 11.56
CA TYR A 169 15.46 3.49 12.84
C TYR A 169 16.88 3.70 13.38
N TYR A 170 17.91 3.39 12.58
CA TYR A 170 19.30 3.55 13.02
C TYR A 170 19.68 5.03 13.25
N ARG A 171 19.15 5.95 12.44
CA ARG A 171 19.34 7.40 12.67
C ARG A 171 18.78 7.82 14.02
N THR A 172 17.59 7.36 14.37
CA THR A 172 16.96 7.66 15.67
C THR A 172 17.75 7.05 16.83
N VAL A 173 18.20 5.79 16.72
CA VAL A 173 19.03 5.16 17.75
C VAL A 173 20.35 5.94 17.96
N ALA A 174 21.03 6.31 16.89
CA ALA A 174 22.28 7.08 16.96
C ALA A 174 22.06 8.48 17.56
N ALA A 175 20.95 9.14 17.22
CA ALA A 175 20.59 10.44 17.81
C ALA A 175 20.35 10.33 19.32
N ASN A 176 19.64 9.29 19.77
CA ASN A 176 19.41 9.04 21.19
C ASN A 176 20.70 8.74 21.95
N GLN A 177 21.61 7.97 21.35
CA GLN A 177 22.94 7.71 21.93
C GLN A 177 23.77 8.99 22.06
N ARG A 178 23.72 9.89 21.05
CA ARG A 178 24.36 11.20 21.14
C ARG A 178 23.82 12.04 22.29
N VAL A 179 22.49 12.07 22.49
CA VAL A 179 21.87 12.79 23.60
C VAL A 179 22.34 12.22 24.94
N ALA A 180 22.31 10.89 25.10
CA ALA A 180 22.77 10.24 26.32
C ALA A 180 24.24 10.56 26.64
N PHE A 181 25.12 10.53 25.63
CA PHE A 181 26.52 10.89 25.78
C PHE A 181 26.70 12.37 26.20
N MET A 182 25.97 13.29 25.57
CA MET A 182 26.04 14.72 25.93
C MET A 182 25.53 14.99 27.34
N GLN A 183 24.50 14.26 27.80
CA GLN A 183 24.02 14.33 29.18
C GLN A 183 25.08 13.86 30.18
N GLN A 184 25.81 12.79 29.85
CA GLN A 184 26.91 12.30 30.69
C GLN A 184 28.06 13.32 30.75
N ALA A 185 28.46 13.90 29.60
CA ALA A 185 29.49 14.92 29.53
C ALA A 185 29.11 16.17 30.34
N LEU A 186 27.86 16.62 30.25
CA LEU A 186 27.34 17.74 31.02
C LEU A 186 27.34 17.44 32.53
N GLY A 187 26.98 16.23 32.95
CA GLY A 187 27.07 15.81 34.34
C GLY A 187 28.51 15.83 34.89
N THR A 188 29.48 15.37 34.08
CA THR A 188 30.90 15.43 34.46
C THR A 188 31.43 16.86 34.54
N ALA A 189 31.07 17.73 33.58
CA ALA A 189 31.46 19.14 33.59
C ALA A 189 30.86 19.87 34.81
N ALA A 190 29.58 19.62 35.11
CA ALA A 190 28.94 20.19 36.31
C ALA A 190 29.63 19.74 37.61
N THR A 191 30.06 18.48 37.69
CA THR A 191 30.79 17.95 38.85
C THR A 191 32.19 18.57 38.98
N ALA A 192 32.91 18.73 37.86
CA ALA A 192 34.22 19.38 37.84
C ALA A 192 34.13 20.87 38.24
N SER A 193 33.11 21.57 37.73
CA SER A 193 32.81 22.97 38.05
C SER A 193 32.50 23.17 39.54
N GLU A 194 31.70 22.28 40.14
CA GLU A 194 31.42 22.33 41.59
C GLU A 194 32.66 22.01 42.44
N LEU A 195 33.48 21.05 42.01
CA LEU A 195 34.76 20.75 42.68
C LEU A 195 35.72 21.94 42.63
N ALA A 196 35.87 22.58 41.47
CA ALA A 196 36.68 23.78 41.29
C ALA A 196 36.19 24.95 42.14
N LYS A 197 34.87 25.09 42.30
CA LYS A 197 34.26 26.06 43.21
C LYS A 197 34.68 25.81 44.66
N GLN A 198 34.51 24.59 45.17
CA GLN A 198 34.87 24.23 46.55
C GLN A 198 36.37 24.39 46.83
N LEU A 199 37.24 23.96 45.92
CA LEU A 199 38.69 24.14 46.06
C LEU A 199 39.10 25.61 46.08
N GLY A 200 38.45 26.46 45.29
CA GLY A 200 38.68 27.91 45.32
C GLY A 200 38.19 28.55 46.63
N GLU A 201 37.06 28.11 47.18
CA GLU A 201 36.55 28.56 48.49
C GLU A 201 37.50 28.17 49.64
N THR A 202 38.15 27.01 49.55
CA THR A 202 39.17 26.59 50.54
C THR A 202 40.58 27.15 50.27
N GLY A 203 40.76 27.97 49.23
CA GLY A 203 42.04 28.59 48.85
C GLY A 203 43.04 27.64 48.16
N GLY A 204 42.59 26.46 47.74
CA GLY A 204 43.41 25.45 47.04
C GLY A 204 43.51 25.66 45.53
N LEU A 205 42.72 26.55 44.94
CA LEU A 205 42.73 26.89 43.51
C LEU A 205 42.83 28.40 43.26
N ASN A 206 43.59 28.80 42.24
CA ASN A 206 43.72 30.19 41.80
C ASN A 206 42.45 30.66 41.04
N LYS A 207 42.04 31.94 41.19
CA LYS A 207 40.91 32.56 40.46
C LYS A 207 40.97 32.39 38.94
N LEU A 208 42.16 32.34 38.34
CA LEU A 208 42.36 32.11 36.90
C LEU A 208 42.00 30.67 36.49
N GLU A 209 42.29 29.69 37.35
CA GLU A 209 41.99 28.27 37.12
C GLU A 209 40.50 28.00 37.35
N GLN A 210 39.91 28.64 38.35
CA GLN A 210 38.47 28.56 38.63
C GLN A 210 37.60 29.11 37.48
N ALA A 211 38.02 30.21 36.84
CA ALA A 211 37.30 30.78 35.70
C ALA A 211 37.36 29.91 34.43
N ARG A 212 38.38 29.05 34.31
CA ARG A 212 38.55 28.14 33.16
C ARG A 212 37.62 26.94 33.23
N GLU A 213 37.40 26.40 34.43
CA GLU A 213 36.48 25.27 34.67
C GLU A 213 35.01 25.68 34.56
N HIS A 214 34.67 26.96 34.80
CA HIS A 214 33.32 27.49 34.59
C HIS A 214 32.98 27.82 33.12
N ALA A 215 33.95 27.77 32.20
CA ALA A 215 33.74 28.11 30.79
C ALA A 215 33.21 26.94 29.94
N PHE A 216 33.12 25.73 30.52
CA PHE A 216 32.62 24.50 29.92
C PHE A 216 31.29 24.07 30.54
#